data_AF-A0A415L413-F1
#
_entry.id   AF-A0A415L413-F1
#
_cell.length_a   1.000
_cell.length_b   1.000
_cell.length_c   1.000
_cell.angle_alpha   90.00
_cell.angle_beta   90.00
_cell.angle_gamma   90.00
#
_symmetry.space_group_name_H-M   'P 1'
#
loop_
_entity.id
_entity.type
_entity.pdbx_description
1 polymer ?
#
loop_
_entity_poly.entity_id
_entity_poly.type
_entity_poly.pdbx_seq_one_letter_code
_entity_poly.pdbx_strand_id
1 'polypeptide(L)'
;MIHILIPIFVGIGIATVFIRIVRILIFLFSKIKKRMKYERKIKFLCKHIYEINSICGDGEVEVTCLRCGKKKFIRFSLNSLTEFRMIGGKK
;
A
#
# COMPACT_ATOMS: atom_id res chain seq x y z
N MET A 1 -38.77 -3.45 39.77
CA MET A 1 -37.51 -4.11 39.33
C MET A 1 -37.37 -4.17 37.81
N ILE A 2 -38.40 -4.51 37.02
CA ILE A 2 -38.32 -4.64 35.55
C ILE A 2 -37.90 -3.32 34.85
N HIS A 3 -38.33 -2.17 35.37
CA HIS A 3 -37.96 -0.84 34.82
C HIS A 3 -36.46 -0.52 34.83
N ILE A 4 -35.67 -1.18 35.68
CA ILE A 4 -34.21 -0.97 35.75
C ILE A 4 -33.47 -1.95 34.83
N LEU A 5 -34.09 -3.09 34.50
CA LEU A 5 -33.49 -4.10 33.64
C LEU A 5 -33.50 -3.69 32.14
N ILE A 6 -34.54 -2.96 31.74
CA ILE A 6 -34.72 -2.44 30.38
C ILE A 6 -33.56 -1.51 29.95
N PRO A 7 -33.17 -0.47 30.71
CA PRO A 7 -32.06 0.41 30.30
C PRO A 7 -30.71 -0.30 30.28
N ILE A 8 -30.50 -1.34 31.11
CA ILE A 8 -29.28 -2.14 31.11
C ILE A 8 -29.16 -2.94 29.80
N PHE A 9 -30.25 -3.58 29.35
CA PHE A 9 -30.28 -4.30 28.08
C PHE A 9 -30.09 -3.38 26.87
N VAL A 10 -30.74 -2.21 26.89
CA VAL A 10 -30.57 -1.20 25.83
C VAL A 10 -29.13 -0.69 25.78
N GLY A 11 -28.50 -0.45 26.94
CA GLY A 11 -27.09 -0.06 27.03
C GLY A 11 -26.14 -1.08 26.42
N ILE A 12 -26.35 -2.38 26.68
CA ILE A 12 -25.57 -3.47 26.09
C ILE A 12 -25.76 -3.54 24.56
N GLY A 13 -26.98 -3.31 24.09
CA GLY A 13 -27.28 -3.24 22.66
C GLY A 13 -26.53 -2.09 21.97
N ILE A 14 -26.53 -0.90 22.55
CA ILE A 14 -25.82 0.27 22.01
C ILE A 14 -24.30 0.02 22.01
N ALA A 15 -23.76 -0.52 23.10
CA ALA A 15 -22.33 -0.80 23.23
C ALA A 15 -21.85 -1.80 22.17
N THR A 16 -22.61 -2.87 21.93
CA THR A 16 -22.27 -3.89 20.93
C THR A 16 -22.31 -3.34 19.50
N VAL A 17 -23.31 -2.52 19.16
CA VAL A 17 -23.38 -1.84 17.86
C VAL A 17 -22.21 -0.87 17.69
N PHE A 18 -21.88 -0.11 18.72
CA PHE A 18 -20.75 0.83 18.69
C PHE A 18 -19.41 0.12 18.43
N ILE A 19 -19.15 -1.00 19.12
CA ILE A 19 -17.95 -1.81 18.91
C ILE A 19 -17.88 -2.32 17.47
N ARG A 20 -19.00 -2.77 16.89
CA ARG A 20 -19.04 -3.21 15.49
C ARG A 20 -18.69 -2.09 14.52
N ILE A 21 -19.26 -0.90 14.71
CA ILE A 21 -18.98 0.28 13.88
C ILE A 21 -17.49 0.65 13.94
N VAL A 22 -16.93 0.75 15.15
CA VAL A 22 -15.50 1.08 15.33
C VAL A 22 -14.60 0.06 14.63
N ARG A 23 -14.92 -1.24 14.72
CA ARG A 23 -14.15 -2.31 14.06
C ARG A 23 -14.16 -2.17 12.53
N ILE A 24 -15.30 -1.81 11.96
CA ILE A 24 -15.44 -1.54 10.51
C ILE A 24 -14.60 -0.32 10.11
N LEU A 25 -14.66 0.77 10.88
CA LEU A 25 -13.81 1.94 10.63
C LEU A 25 -12.32 1.60 10.65
N ILE A 26 -11.85 0.87 11.66
CA ILE A 26 -10.43 0.46 11.77
C ILE A 26 -10.01 -0.38 10.57
N PHE A 27 -10.88 -1.28 10.10
CA PHE A 27 -10.62 -2.09 8.92
C PHE A 27 -10.51 -1.24 7.65
N LEU A 28 -11.43 -0.30 7.46
CA LEU A 28 -11.41 0.64 6.32
C LEU A 28 -10.16 1.51 6.34
N PHE A 29 -9.81 2.10 7.49
CA PHE A 29 -8.58 2.88 7.64
C PHE A 29 -7.32 2.06 7.40
N SER A 30 -7.29 0.80 7.85
CA SER A 30 -6.15 -0.10 7.59
C SER A 30 -6.02 -0.42 6.10
N LYS A 31 -7.14 -0.60 5.40
CA LYS A 31 -7.16 -0.82 3.94
C LYS A 31 -6.68 0.42 3.19
N ILE A 32 -7.11 1.62 3.60
CA ILE A 32 -6.66 2.90 3.03
C ILE A 32 -5.18 3.13 3.33
N LYS A 33 -4.70 2.86 4.56
CA LYS A 33 -3.29 3.00 4.95
C LYS A 33 -2.40 2.05 4.16
N LYS A 34 -2.85 0.81 3.93
CA LYS A 34 -2.16 -0.13 3.02
C LYS A 34 -2.11 0.45 1.60
N ARG A 35 -3.24 0.89 1.04
CA ARG A 35 -3.25 1.52 -0.30
C ARG A 35 -2.31 2.72 -0.38
N MET A 36 -2.34 3.64 0.58
CA MET A 36 -1.43 4.80 0.65
C MET A 36 0.05 4.41 0.77
N LYS A 37 0.37 3.26 1.38
CA LYS A 37 1.75 2.76 1.50
C LYS A 37 2.24 2.11 0.21
N TYR A 38 1.38 1.40 -0.52
CA TYR A 38 1.72 0.74 -1.79
C TYR A 38 1.56 1.63 -3.03
N GLU A 39 0.63 2.60 -3.02
CA GLU A 39 0.46 3.65 -4.03
C GLU A 39 1.34 4.88 -3.76
N ARG A 40 2.28 4.81 -2.81
CA ARG A 40 3.29 5.86 -2.66
C ARG A 40 4.19 5.83 -3.90
N LYS A 41 3.71 6.57 -4.90
CA LYS A 41 4.32 6.96 -6.16
C LYS A 41 5.84 6.92 -6.01
N ILE A 42 6.48 6.11 -6.85
CA ILE A 42 7.92 6.12 -7.05
C ILE A 42 8.29 7.57 -7.39
N LYS A 43 8.68 8.36 -6.38
CA LYS A 43 9.11 9.74 -6.59
C LYS A 43 10.50 9.67 -7.21
N PHE A 44 10.61 9.90 -8.50
CA PHE A 44 11.91 10.06 -9.14
C PHE A 44 12.62 11.30 -8.57
N LEU A 45 13.95 11.22 -8.39
CA LEU A 45 14.76 12.32 -7.84
C LEU A 45 14.79 13.52 -8.78
N CYS A 46 14.64 13.28 -10.08
CA CYS A 46 14.56 14.31 -11.11
C CYS A 46 13.58 13.90 -12.22
N LYS A 47 13.10 14.86 -13.00
CA LYS A 47 12.15 14.65 -14.10
C LYS A 47 12.89 14.35 -15.42
N HIS A 48 13.86 13.45 -15.36
CA HIS A 48 14.70 13.08 -16.50
C HIS A 48 14.49 11.61 -16.89
N ILE A 49 15.03 11.23 -18.05
CA ILE A 49 15.07 9.84 -18.49
C ILE A 49 16.08 9.10 -17.60
N TYR A 50 15.64 7.94 -17.08
CA TYR A 50 16.46 7.02 -16.32
C TYR A 50 16.72 5.78 -17.14
N GLU A 51 17.97 5.30 -17.12
CA GLU A 51 18.35 4.00 -17.64
C GLU A 51 18.23 2.96 -16.53
N ILE A 52 17.78 1.76 -16.89
CA ILE A 52 17.68 0.62 -15.99
C ILE A 52 19.00 -0.14 -16.09
N ASN A 53 19.81 -0.09 -15.04
CA ASN A 53 21.16 -0.67 -15.07
C ASN A 53 21.15 -2.15 -14.65
N SER A 54 20.39 -2.48 -13.62
CA SER A 54 20.37 -3.84 -13.07
C SER A 54 19.03 -4.15 -12.41
N ILE A 55 18.59 -5.40 -12.58
CA ILE A 55 17.46 -5.97 -11.84
C ILE A 55 18.06 -6.91 -10.81
N CYS A 56 18.06 -6.49 -9.55
CA CYS A 56 18.47 -7.34 -8.44
C CYS A 56 17.41 -8.42 -8.20
N GLY A 57 17.85 -9.64 -7.88
CA GLY A 57 17.00 -10.83 -7.75
C GLY A 57 15.83 -10.69 -6.76
N ASP A 58 15.94 -9.76 -5.81
CA ASP A 58 14.94 -9.50 -4.76
C ASP A 58 13.80 -8.55 -5.18
N GLY A 59 13.67 -8.26 -6.49
CA GLY A 59 12.65 -7.35 -7.02
C GLY A 59 13.00 -5.87 -6.88
N GLU A 60 14.29 -5.57 -6.71
CA GLU A 60 14.82 -4.21 -6.71
C GLU A 60 15.46 -3.89 -8.06
N VAL A 61 15.11 -2.72 -8.62
CA VAL A 61 15.64 -2.26 -9.90
C VAL A 61 16.47 -1.00 -9.64
N GLU A 62 17.74 -1.05 -10.04
CA GLU A 62 18.61 0.11 -10.01
C GLU A 62 18.35 0.95 -11.27
N VAL A 63 17.91 2.19 -11.05
CA VAL A 63 17.73 3.18 -12.11
C VAL A 63 18.75 4.31 -11.96
N THR A 64 19.40 4.68 -13.05
CA THR A 64 20.38 5.76 -13.11
C THR A 64 19.89 6.85 -14.03
N CYS A 65 19.89 8.10 -13.55
CA CYS A 65 19.52 9.23 -14.39
C CYS A 65 20.63 9.50 -15.42
N LEU A 66 20.32 9.44 -16.71
CA LEU A 66 21.27 9.72 -17.79
C LEU A 66 21.84 11.14 -17.76
N ARG A 67 21.05 12.11 -17.28
CA ARG A 67 21.44 13.53 -17.23
C ARG A 67 22.17 13.93 -15.95
N CYS A 68 21.81 13.33 -14.82
CA CYS A 68 22.31 13.75 -13.51
C CYS A 68 23.27 12.75 -12.87
N GLY A 69 23.43 11.55 -13.45
CA GLY A 69 24.19 10.44 -12.86
C GLY A 69 23.61 9.89 -11.55
N LYS A 70 22.48 10.44 -11.07
CA LYS A 70 21.88 10.03 -9.79
C LYS A 70 21.32 8.62 -9.89
N LYS A 71 21.82 7.74 -9.03
CA LYS A 71 21.36 6.36 -8.88
C LYS A 71 20.24 6.26 -7.87
N LYS A 72 19.27 5.39 -8.12
CA LYS A 72 18.16 5.11 -7.20
C LYS A 72 17.72 3.66 -7.32
N PHE A 73 17.49 3.03 -6.17
CA PHE A 73 16.87 1.72 -6.08
C PHE A 73 15.35 1.87 -5.98
N ILE A 74 14.63 1.20 -6.87
CA ILE A 74 13.17 1.14 -6.89
C ILE A 74 12.77 -0.30 -6.62
N ARG A 75 12.01 -0.51 -5.54
CA ARG A 75 11.47 -1.83 -5.21
C ARG A 75 10.14 -2.03 -5.92
N PHE A 76 10.07 -3.00 -6.81
CA PHE A 76 8.85 -3.41 -7.48
C PHE A 76 8.20 -4.58 -6.73
N SER A 77 6.87 -4.67 -6.78
CA SER A 77 6.19 -5.92 -6.43
C SER A 77 6.49 -6.97 -7.50
N LEU A 78 6.71 -8.22 -7.10
CA LEU A 78 7.00 -9.34 -8.00
C LEU A 78 6.06 -9.43 -9.21
N ASN A 79 4.77 -9.15 -9.03
CA ASN A 79 3.79 -9.16 -10.13
C ASN A 79 4.14 -8.14 -11.23
N SER A 80 4.45 -6.90 -10.86
CA SER A 80 4.80 -5.86 -11.84
C SER A 80 6.19 -6.08 -12.44
N LEU A 81 7.14 -6.64 -11.68
CA LEU A 81 8.45 -7.04 -12.22
C LEU A 81 8.33 -8.10 -13.32
N THR A 82 7.41 -9.06 -13.13
CA THR A 82 7.15 -10.13 -14.11
C THR A 82 6.57 -9.55 -15.40
N GLU A 83 5.65 -8.58 -15.29
CA GLU A 83 5.09 -7.85 -16.43
C GLU A 83 6.17 -7.07 -17.21
N PHE A 84 7.09 -6.39 -16.51
CA PHE A 84 8.25 -5.72 -17.13
C PHE A 84 9.19 -6.71 -17.84
N ARG A 85 9.46 -7.87 -17.24
CA ARG A 85 10.30 -8.92 -17.88
C ARG A 85 9.65 -9.49 -19.13
N MET A 86 8.32 -9.68 -19.15
CA MET A 86 7.62 -10.18 -20.35
C MET A 86 7.68 -9.19 -21.53
N ILE A 87 7.70 -7.88 -21.26
CA ILE A 87 7.84 -6.85 -22.31
C ILE A 87 9.27 -6.80 -22.87
N GLY A 88 10.29 -6.98 -22.02
CA GLY A 88 11.71 -7.01 -22.43
C GLY A 88 12.19 -8.34 -23.05
N GLY A 89 11.38 -9.39 -22.97
CA GLY A 89 11.69 -10.74 -23.46
C GLY A 89 11.38 -11.01 -24.93
N LYS A 90 10.93 -10.01 -25.70
CA LYS A 90 10.86 -10.12 -27.17
C LYS A 90 12.20 -9.72 -27.79
N LYS A 91 13.15 -10.66 -27.78
CA LYS A 91 14.24 -10.70 -28.75
C LYS A 91 14.38 -12.12 -29.25
#